data_AF-A0A364V3K4-F1
#
_entry.id   AF-A0A364V3K4-F1
#
_cell.length_a   1.000
_cell.length_b   1.000
_cell.length_c   1.000
_cell.angle_alpha   90.00
_cell.angle_beta   90.00
_cell.angle_gamma   90.00
#
_symmetry.space_group_name_H-M   'P 1'
#
loop_
_entity.id
_entity.type
_entity.pdbx_description
1 polymer ?
#
loop_
_entity_poly.entity_id
_entity_poly.type
_entity_poly.pdbx_seq_one_letter_code
_entity_poly.pdbx_strand_id
1 'polypeptide(L)'
;TRWFLTLTGLALITSAGMVKVTALAALGFAGVVLARRWGGTALDLLRAAAACALCAAVVASAWSFGTGVGFGWIFAQGGATEITSWMSMTTLTGLASATLGSVLGLGDHTQTSLTIFRALGAAFGMFWLLRMLLAAFRGRIHPVGGFGVAMFFLVIFFPVVHPWYLLWAIVPLAAWANTRGFRLAVIGYSVAFSFFVLPRGLSLPPATVGYMYVMAAGIFALLLLGGRRAFRTD
;
A
#
# COMPACT_ATOMS: atom_id res chain seq x y z
N THR A 1 26.80 6.26 12.71
CA THR A 1 25.92 5.08 12.51
C THR A 1 24.43 5.43 12.44
N ARG A 2 23.82 6.13 13.42
CA ARG A 2 22.36 6.40 13.43
C ARG A 2 21.85 7.35 12.33
N TRP A 3 22.57 8.44 12.03
CA TRP A 3 22.17 9.38 10.96
C TRP A 3 22.27 8.78 9.57
N PHE A 4 23.30 7.95 9.33
CA PHE A 4 23.44 7.19 8.10
C PHE A 4 22.19 6.34 7.84
N LEU A 5 21.75 5.54 8.82
CA LEU A 5 20.53 4.72 8.71
C LEU A 5 19.28 5.55 8.42
N THR A 6 19.12 6.72 9.07
CA THR A 6 18.00 7.62 8.80
C THR A 6 18.02 8.13 7.36
N LEU A 7 19.16 8.64 6.89
CA LEU A 7 19.29 9.16 5.53
C LEU A 7 19.10 8.07 4.48
N THR A 8 19.68 6.89 4.68
CA THR A 8 19.46 5.73 3.82
C THR A 8 17.98 5.32 3.80
N GLY A 9 17.31 5.31 4.96
CA GLY A 9 15.87 5.01 5.04
C GLY A 9 15.02 6.03 4.27
N LEU A 10 15.28 7.33 4.45
CA LEU A 10 14.59 8.39 3.71
C LEU A 10 14.84 8.29 2.20
N ALA A 11 16.07 7.96 1.80
CA ALA A 11 16.41 7.75 0.40
C ALA A 11 15.66 6.55 -0.19
N LEU A 12 15.64 5.41 0.50
CA LEU A 12 14.90 4.21 0.06
C LEU A 12 13.40 4.46 -0.04
N ILE A 13 12.80 5.15 0.94
CA ILE A 13 11.39 5.53 0.88
C ILE A 13 11.12 6.46 -0.30
N THR A 14 12.00 7.43 -0.55
CA THR A 14 11.87 8.35 -1.69
C THR A 14 11.96 7.59 -3.01
N SER A 15 12.95 6.71 -3.18
CA SER A 15 13.09 5.87 -4.37
C SER A 15 11.87 4.97 -4.58
N ALA A 16 11.33 4.37 -3.52
CA ALA A 16 10.07 3.63 -3.60
C ALA A 16 8.89 4.53 -4.01
N GLY A 17 8.87 5.78 -3.52
CA GLY A 17 7.90 6.81 -3.87
C GLY A 17 7.92 7.21 -5.34
N MET A 18 9.10 7.24 -5.96
CA MET A 18 9.24 7.50 -7.40
C MET A 18 8.64 6.39 -8.26
N VAL A 19 8.66 5.14 -7.77
CA VAL A 19 7.99 4.01 -8.44
C VAL A 19 6.49 3.99 -8.12
N LYS A 20 6.13 4.28 -6.86
CA LYS A 20 4.76 4.31 -6.38
C LYS A 20 4.58 5.41 -5.34
N VAL A 21 3.95 6.51 -5.76
CA VAL A 21 3.72 7.72 -4.93
C VAL A 21 3.11 7.44 -3.54
N THR A 22 2.30 6.38 -3.39
CA THR A 22 1.73 5.99 -2.09
C THR A 22 2.81 5.62 -1.05
N ALA A 23 3.99 5.17 -1.47
CA ALA A 23 5.11 4.92 -0.57
C ALA A 23 5.64 6.20 0.10
N LEU A 24 5.46 7.38 -0.50
CA LEU A 24 5.85 8.66 0.11
C LEU A 24 5.09 8.95 1.40
N ALA A 25 3.93 8.32 1.64
CA ALA A 25 3.24 8.41 2.92
C ALA A 25 4.15 7.99 4.09
N ALA A 26 5.07 7.05 3.89
CA ALA A 26 6.04 6.64 4.90
C ALA A 26 7.03 7.77 5.29
N LEU A 27 7.33 8.72 4.39
CA LEU A 27 8.14 9.91 4.73
C LEU A 27 7.45 10.75 5.80
N GLY A 28 6.12 10.85 5.76
CA GLY A 28 5.36 11.56 6.79
C GLY A 28 5.55 10.94 8.18
N PHE A 29 5.50 9.62 8.28
CA PHE A 29 5.73 8.89 9.54
C PHE A 29 7.20 8.93 9.97
N ALA A 30 8.15 8.86 9.03
CA ALA A 30 9.57 9.04 9.33
C ALA A 30 9.87 10.47 9.85
N GLY A 31 9.25 11.48 9.24
CA GLY A 31 9.31 12.87 9.69
C GLY A 31 8.73 13.05 11.09
N VAL A 32 7.62 12.38 11.41
CA VAL A 32 7.08 12.36 12.78
C VAL A 32 8.06 11.76 13.79
N VAL A 33 8.74 10.67 13.45
CA VAL A 33 9.78 10.08 14.31
C VAL A 33 10.90 11.09 14.53
N LEU A 34 11.34 11.78 13.47
CA LEU A 34 12.41 12.77 13.54
C LEU A 34 12.01 13.99 14.38
N ALA A 35 10.80 14.51 14.18
CA ALA A 35 10.24 15.62 14.95
C ALA A 35 10.19 15.30 16.44
N ARG A 36 9.75 14.10 16.81
CA ARG A 36 9.71 13.64 18.21
C ARG A 36 11.11 13.49 18.81
N ARG A 37 12.13 13.15 18.01
CA ARG A 37 13.54 13.12 18.47
C ARG A 37 14.11 14.51 18.70
N TRP A 38 13.57 15.53 18.03
CA TRP A 38 14.04 16.92 18.15
C TRP A 38 13.35 17.74 19.24
N GLY A 39 12.27 17.21 19.83
CA GLY A 39 11.54 17.87 20.92
C GLY A 39 10.03 17.66 20.85
N GLY A 40 9.48 17.31 19.69
CA GLY A 40 8.06 17.02 19.51
C GLY A 40 7.17 18.27 19.49
N THR A 41 7.73 19.46 19.25
CA THR A 41 6.94 20.68 19.05
C THR A 41 6.40 20.78 17.62
N ALA A 42 5.43 21.68 17.39
CA ALA A 42 4.96 21.96 16.04
C ALA A 42 6.09 22.49 15.12
N LEU A 43 7.03 23.24 15.69
CA LEU A 43 8.21 23.72 14.97
C LEU A 43 9.15 22.56 14.59
N ASP A 44 9.33 21.58 15.47
CA ASP A 44 10.14 20.39 15.15
C ASP A 44 9.48 19.54 14.07
N LEU A 45 8.14 19.49 14.05
CA LEU A 45 7.39 18.84 12.98
C LEU A 45 7.62 19.53 11.63
N LEU A 46 7.55 20.86 11.59
CA LEU A 46 7.84 21.63 10.38
C LEU A 46 9.28 21.46 9.91
N ARG A 47 10.24 21.54 10.84
CA ARG A 47 11.66 21.28 10.55
C ARG A 47 11.87 19.87 9.99
N ALA A 48 11.21 18.86 10.57
CA ALA A 48 11.38 17.47 10.15
C ALA A 48 10.74 17.23 8.78
N ALA A 49 9.59 17.85 8.53
CA ALA A 49 8.95 17.84 7.22
C ALA A 49 9.85 18.50 6.17
N ALA A 50 10.44 19.65 6.46
CA ALA A 50 11.38 20.33 5.56
C ALA A 50 12.63 19.47 5.28
N ALA A 51 13.20 18.84 6.31
CA ALA A 51 14.35 17.94 6.14
C ALA A 51 14.00 16.71 5.28
N CYS A 52 12.83 16.10 5.49
CA CYS A 52 12.36 14.98 4.68
C CYS A 52 12.09 15.41 3.23
N ALA A 53 11.48 16.58 3.03
CA ALA A 53 11.20 17.13 1.70
C ALA A 53 12.50 17.47 0.94
N LEU A 54 13.48 18.07 1.62
CA LEU A 54 14.79 18.34 1.02
C LEU A 54 15.52 17.04 0.65
N CYS A 55 15.53 16.06 1.55
CA CYS A 55 16.14 14.76 1.27
C CYS A 55 15.45 14.08 0.07
N ALA A 56 14.11 14.10 0.03
CA ALA A 56 13.35 13.55 -1.08
C ALA A 56 13.64 14.27 -2.40
N ALA A 57 13.72 15.62 -2.39
CA ALA A 57 14.05 16.41 -3.57
C ALA A 57 15.46 16.10 -4.10
N VAL A 58 16.45 15.97 -3.20
CA VAL A 58 17.83 15.61 -3.57
C VAL A 58 17.88 14.21 -4.17
N VAL A 59 17.29 13.21 -3.50
CA VAL A 59 17.29 11.81 -3.96
C VAL A 59 16.54 11.66 -5.27
N ALA A 60 15.35 12.27 -5.39
CA ALA A 60 14.58 12.24 -6.61
C ALA A 60 15.33 12.91 -7.76
N SER A 61 15.96 14.07 -7.54
CA SER A 61 16.78 14.73 -8.57
C SER A 61 17.96 13.88 -8.98
N ALA A 62 18.67 13.28 -8.01
CA ALA A 62 19.81 12.41 -8.29
C ALA A 62 19.41 11.23 -9.19
N TRP A 63 18.27 10.58 -8.93
CA TRP A 63 17.77 9.51 -9.79
C TRP A 63 17.26 10.03 -11.14
N SER A 64 16.50 11.12 -11.16
CA SER A 64 15.97 11.74 -12.39
C SER A 64 17.09 12.10 -13.37
N PHE A 65 18.16 12.74 -12.89
CA PHE A 65 19.29 13.13 -13.74
C PHE A 65 20.27 11.97 -13.97
N GLY A 66 20.54 11.15 -12.96
CA GLY A 66 21.48 10.04 -13.05
C GLY A 66 21.03 8.92 -14.00
N THR A 67 19.72 8.74 -14.18
CA THR A 67 19.15 7.72 -15.10
C THR A 67 18.77 8.29 -16.46
N GLY A 68 18.74 9.62 -16.63
CA GLY A 68 18.25 10.27 -17.84
C GLY A 68 16.72 10.28 -18.01
N VAL A 69 15.96 9.71 -17.06
CA VAL A 69 14.47 9.65 -17.11
C VAL A 69 13.85 11.03 -16.85
N GLY A 70 14.57 11.95 -16.19
CA GLY A 70 14.03 13.23 -15.78
C GLY A 70 12.89 13.09 -14.77
N PHE A 71 12.05 14.11 -14.67
CA PHE A 71 10.91 14.13 -13.72
C PHE A 71 9.61 13.52 -14.27
N GLY A 72 9.67 12.77 -15.37
CA GLY A 72 8.50 12.16 -16.01
C GLY A 72 7.72 11.20 -15.09
N TRP A 73 8.39 10.61 -14.10
CA TRP A 73 7.76 9.74 -13.09
C TRP A 73 6.64 10.43 -12.31
N ILE A 74 6.67 11.77 -12.14
CA ILE A 74 5.62 12.51 -11.43
C ILE A 74 4.27 12.35 -12.14
N PHE A 75 4.28 12.37 -13.47
CA PHE A 75 3.08 12.27 -14.29
C PHE A 75 2.73 10.83 -14.66
N ALA A 76 3.68 9.90 -14.58
CA ALA A 76 3.47 8.47 -14.86
C ALA A 76 2.57 7.75 -13.83
N GLN A 77 2.19 8.43 -12.74
CA GLN A 77 1.41 7.83 -11.65
C GLN A 77 -0.10 7.67 -11.98
N GLY A 78 -0.60 8.35 -13.02
CA GLY A 78 -2.03 8.50 -13.33
C GLY A 78 -2.71 7.30 -14.00
N GLY A 79 -1.96 6.40 -14.65
CA GLY A 79 -2.55 5.27 -15.39
C GLY A 79 -3.40 4.32 -14.54
N ALA A 80 -3.24 4.37 -13.21
CA ALA A 80 -4.01 3.58 -12.28
C ALA A 80 -5.45 4.11 -12.02
N THR A 81 -5.85 5.31 -12.46
CA THR A 81 -7.19 5.85 -12.16
C THR A 81 -8.24 5.62 -13.25
N GLU A 82 -7.83 5.12 -14.41
CA GLU A 82 -8.69 4.94 -15.58
C GLU A 82 -9.46 3.61 -15.57
N ILE A 83 -8.97 2.62 -14.81
CA ILE A 83 -9.55 1.27 -14.77
C ILE A 83 -10.66 1.21 -13.72
N THR A 84 -11.84 0.72 -14.09
CA THR A 84 -12.89 0.36 -13.13
C THR A 84 -12.47 -0.91 -12.39
N SER A 85 -12.25 -0.78 -11.07
CA SER A 85 -11.87 -1.93 -10.23
C SER A 85 -13.07 -2.49 -9.47
N TRP A 86 -13.31 -3.78 -9.64
CA TRP A 86 -14.32 -4.54 -8.91
C TRP A 86 -14.02 -4.67 -7.41
N MET A 87 -12.75 -4.50 -7.00
CA MET A 87 -12.36 -4.51 -5.58
C MET A 87 -12.46 -3.14 -4.91
N SER A 88 -12.61 -2.07 -5.70
CA SER A 88 -12.63 -0.71 -5.18
C SER A 88 -14.01 -0.38 -4.63
N MET A 89 -14.07 -0.11 -3.32
CA MET A 89 -15.32 0.30 -2.66
C MET A 89 -15.89 1.56 -3.32
N THR A 90 -15.04 2.54 -3.66
CA THR A 90 -15.47 3.80 -4.29
C THR A 90 -16.05 3.59 -5.69
N THR A 91 -15.45 2.68 -6.47
CA THR A 91 -15.96 2.34 -7.81
C THR A 91 -17.30 1.61 -7.69
N LEU A 92 -17.40 0.61 -6.81
CA LEU A 92 -18.63 -0.14 -6.60
C LEU A 92 -19.77 0.76 -6.13
N THR A 93 -19.53 1.67 -5.18
CA THR A 93 -20.56 2.60 -4.71
C THR A 93 -20.95 3.63 -5.77
N GLY A 94 -20.00 4.09 -6.60
CA GLY A 94 -20.29 4.97 -7.73
C GLY A 94 -21.15 4.28 -8.80
N LEU A 95 -20.83 3.03 -9.16
CA LEU A 95 -21.64 2.24 -10.10
C LEU A 95 -23.03 1.92 -9.52
N ALA A 96 -23.12 1.58 -8.24
CA ALA A 96 -24.40 1.36 -7.56
C ALA A 96 -25.27 2.62 -7.54
N SER A 97 -24.67 3.79 -7.27
CA SER A 97 -25.40 5.06 -7.31
C SER A 97 -25.85 5.42 -8.73
N ALA A 98 -25.00 5.21 -9.74
CA ALA A 98 -25.34 5.47 -11.14
C ALA A 98 -26.49 4.58 -11.63
N THR A 99 -26.45 3.29 -11.29
CA THR A 99 -27.51 2.32 -11.64
C THR A 99 -28.83 2.63 -10.94
N LEU A 100 -28.81 3.08 -9.68
CA LEU A 100 -30.02 3.56 -9.01
C LEU A 100 -30.60 4.80 -9.72
N GLY A 101 -29.75 5.75 -10.13
CA GLY A 101 -30.18 6.93 -10.86
C GLY A 101 -30.84 6.60 -12.21
N SER A 102 -30.28 5.64 -12.95
CA SER A 102 -30.86 5.22 -14.23
C SER A 102 -32.20 4.50 -14.06
N VAL A 103 -32.33 3.63 -13.04
CA VAL A 103 -33.59 2.96 -12.69
C VAL A 103 -34.68 3.95 -12.29
N LEU A 104 -34.32 5.06 -11.64
CA LEU A 104 -35.23 6.15 -11.28
C LEU A 104 -35.56 7.10 -12.44
N GLY A 105 -35.04 6.84 -13.65
CA GLY A 105 -35.30 7.67 -14.83
C GLY A 105 -34.53 8.99 -14.87
N LEU A 106 -33.48 9.15 -14.07
CA LEU A 106 -32.68 10.39 -14.01
C LEU A 106 -31.70 10.55 -15.18
N GLY A 107 -31.49 9.51 -16.00
CA GLY A 107 -30.51 9.46 -17.08
C GLY A 107 -29.20 8.78 -16.70
N ASP A 108 -28.21 8.77 -17.61
CA ASP A 108 -26.89 8.19 -17.37
C ASP A 108 -25.97 9.19 -16.65
N HIS A 109 -25.70 8.91 -15.37
CA HIS A 109 -24.82 9.71 -14.52
C HIS A 109 -23.57 8.94 -14.08
N THR A 110 -23.16 7.92 -14.83
CA THR A 110 -22.09 7.00 -14.43
C THR A 110 -20.77 7.73 -14.15
N GLN A 111 -20.33 8.62 -15.05
CA GLN A 111 -19.06 9.34 -14.88
C GLN A 111 -19.09 10.32 -13.71
N THR A 112 -20.20 11.05 -13.55
CA THR A 112 -20.40 11.99 -12.43
C THR A 112 -20.38 11.25 -11.10
N SER A 113 -21.12 10.13 -11.00
CA SER A 113 -21.16 9.34 -9.78
C SER A 113 -19.78 8.76 -9.43
N LEU A 114 -19.09 8.15 -10.40
CA LEU A 114 -17.72 7.66 -10.20
C LEU A 114 -16.77 8.77 -9.72
N THR A 115 -16.86 9.97 -10.31
CA THR A 115 -16.03 11.12 -9.92
C THR A 115 -16.28 11.52 -8.46
N ILE A 116 -17.55 11.63 -8.05
CA ILE A 116 -17.93 11.98 -6.68
C ILE A 116 -17.44 10.94 -5.69
N PHE A 117 -17.73 9.66 -5.92
CA PHE A 117 -17.36 8.61 -4.96
C PHE A 117 -15.84 8.39 -4.87
N ARG A 118 -15.10 8.56 -5.98
CA ARG A 118 -13.63 8.55 -5.96
C ARG A 118 -13.06 9.73 -5.17
N ALA A 119 -13.64 10.93 -5.33
CA ALA A 119 -13.25 12.10 -4.55
C ALA A 119 -13.53 11.91 -3.04
N LEU A 120 -14.69 11.36 -2.69
CA LEU A 120 -15.03 11.00 -1.32
C LEU A 120 -14.04 9.99 -0.75
N GLY A 121 -13.74 8.91 -1.49
CA GLY A 121 -12.75 7.92 -1.05
C GLY A 121 -11.36 8.51 -0.85
N ALA A 122 -10.91 9.39 -1.76
CA ALA A 122 -9.65 10.11 -1.58
C ALA A 122 -9.66 10.98 -0.30
N ALA A 123 -10.77 11.66 -0.02
CA ALA A 123 -10.94 12.44 1.21
C ALA A 123 -10.90 11.55 2.47
N PHE A 124 -11.58 10.39 2.46
CA PHE A 124 -11.53 9.42 3.55
C PHE A 124 -10.13 8.83 3.75
N GLY A 125 -9.44 8.48 2.67
CA GLY A 125 -8.06 8.00 2.71
C GLY A 125 -7.10 9.05 3.30
N MET A 126 -7.23 10.30 2.85
CA MET A 126 -6.45 11.43 3.37
C MET A 126 -6.74 11.70 4.85
N PHE A 127 -8.02 11.69 5.24
CA PHE A 127 -8.44 11.84 6.63
C PHE A 127 -7.77 10.80 7.53
N TRP A 128 -7.80 9.53 7.15
CA TRP A 128 -7.19 8.45 7.92
C TRP A 128 -5.66 8.54 7.98
N LEU A 129 -5.02 8.95 6.88
CA LEU A 129 -3.58 9.19 6.84
C LEU A 129 -3.18 10.30 7.80
N LEU A 130 -3.84 11.46 7.75
CA LEU A 130 -3.57 12.59 8.64
C LEU A 130 -3.87 12.24 10.10
N ARG A 131 -4.99 11.57 10.36
CA ARG A 131 -5.39 11.11 11.69
C ARG A 131 -4.35 10.16 12.30
N MET A 132 -3.81 9.24 11.51
CA MET A 132 -2.76 8.31 11.96
C MET A 132 -1.42 9.01 12.17
N LEU A 133 -1.05 9.96 11.30
CA LEU A 133 0.16 10.75 11.43
C LEU A 133 0.14 11.61 12.70
N LEU A 134 -1.00 12.26 12.98
CA LEU A 134 -1.22 12.99 14.22
C LEU A 134 -1.24 12.10 15.46
N ALA A 135 -1.83 10.90 15.38
CA ALA A 135 -1.78 9.93 16.47
C ALA A 135 -0.35 9.47 16.76
N ALA A 136 0.46 9.24 15.72
CA ALA A 136 1.87 8.86 15.84
C ALA A 136 2.72 10.00 16.43
N PHE A 137 2.44 11.25 16.02
CA PHE A 137 3.10 12.44 16.53
C PHE A 137 2.81 12.67 18.01
N ARG A 138 1.55 12.49 18.42
CA ARG A 138 1.11 12.54 19.82
C ARG A 138 1.53 11.31 20.64
N GLY A 139 2.24 10.35 20.05
CA GLY A 139 2.70 9.14 20.73
C GLY A 139 1.60 8.14 21.09
N ARG A 140 0.38 8.28 20.54
CA ARG A 140 -0.76 7.37 20.81
C ARG A 140 -0.66 6.04 20.05
N ILE A 141 0.09 6.02 18.95
CA ILE A 141 0.35 4.82 18.16
C ILE A 141 1.81 4.80 17.72
N HIS A 142 2.39 3.61 17.59
CA HIS A 142 3.72 3.46 17.02
C HIS A 142 3.70 3.92 15.54
N PRO A 143 4.66 4.73 15.06
CA PRO A 143 4.63 5.28 13.70
C PRO A 143 4.53 4.22 12.59
N VAL A 144 5.17 3.06 12.76
CA VAL A 144 5.07 1.93 11.81
C VAL A 144 3.65 1.34 11.79
N GLY A 145 3.02 1.19 12.97
CA GLY A 145 1.64 0.75 13.08
C GLY A 145 0.66 1.76 12.49
N GLY A 146 0.86 3.06 12.79
CA GLY A 146 0.08 4.15 12.23
C GLY A 146 0.17 4.22 10.70
N PHE A 147 1.36 4.01 10.14
CA PHE A 147 1.56 3.91 8.69
C PHE A 147 0.77 2.73 8.10
N GLY A 148 0.85 1.54 8.73
CA GLY A 148 0.11 0.38 8.27
C GLY A 148 -1.41 0.54 8.33
N VAL A 149 -1.94 1.12 9.39
CA VAL A 149 -3.38 1.43 9.50
C VAL A 149 -3.78 2.51 8.48
N ALA A 150 -2.96 3.54 8.27
CA ALA A 150 -3.22 4.56 7.24
C ALA A 150 -3.30 3.94 5.85
N MET A 151 -2.35 3.06 5.50
CA MET A 151 -2.34 2.35 4.23
C MET A 151 -3.55 1.42 4.08
N PHE A 152 -4.01 0.77 5.15
CA PHE A 152 -5.20 -0.07 5.12
C PHE A 152 -6.44 0.71 4.66
N PHE A 153 -6.71 1.85 5.31
CA PHE A 153 -7.84 2.70 4.93
C PHE A 153 -7.64 3.35 3.55
N LEU A 154 -6.41 3.75 3.23
CA LEU A 154 -6.10 4.27 1.89
C LEU A 154 -6.47 3.25 0.81
N VAL A 155 -6.10 1.98 0.99
CA VAL A 155 -6.39 0.91 0.03
C VAL A 155 -7.88 0.64 -0.08
N ILE A 156 -8.62 0.57 1.03
CA ILE A 156 -10.07 0.33 1.02
C ILE A 156 -10.82 1.42 0.22
N PHE A 157 -10.42 2.67 0.44
CA PHE A 157 -11.05 3.83 -0.20
C PHE A 157 -10.34 4.29 -1.48
N PHE A 158 -9.36 3.51 -1.97
CA PHE A 158 -8.62 3.89 -3.16
C PHE A 158 -9.51 3.75 -4.40
N PRO A 159 -9.42 4.67 -5.38
CA PRO A 159 -10.21 4.60 -6.62
C PRO A 159 -10.11 3.27 -7.35
N VAL A 160 -8.92 2.65 -7.37
CA VAL A 160 -8.64 1.44 -8.14
C VAL A 160 -7.82 0.46 -7.32
N VAL A 161 -8.45 -0.63 -6.87
CA VAL A 161 -7.81 -1.60 -5.96
C VAL A 161 -7.46 -2.87 -6.73
N HIS A 162 -6.27 -3.39 -6.52
CA HIS A 162 -5.90 -4.75 -6.93
C HIS A 162 -5.61 -5.61 -5.71
N PRO A 163 -5.67 -6.95 -5.83
CA PRO A 163 -5.48 -7.81 -4.66
C PRO A 163 -4.11 -7.58 -3.98
N TRP A 164 -3.04 -7.26 -4.72
CA TRP A 164 -1.74 -7.02 -4.08
C TRP A 164 -1.63 -5.69 -3.34
N TYR A 165 -2.61 -4.77 -3.46
CA TYR A 165 -2.55 -3.47 -2.79
C TYR A 165 -2.69 -3.61 -1.28
N LEU A 166 -3.37 -4.64 -0.78
CA LEU A 166 -3.47 -4.88 0.67
C LEU A 166 -2.10 -5.14 1.32
N LEU A 167 -1.10 -5.57 0.54
CA LEU A 167 0.28 -5.73 1.01
C LEU A 167 0.89 -4.41 1.51
N TRP A 168 0.44 -3.26 0.97
CA TRP A 168 0.90 -1.94 1.43
C TRP A 168 0.56 -1.69 2.89
N ALA A 169 -0.52 -2.29 3.39
CA ALA A 169 -0.92 -2.23 4.79
C ALA A 169 -0.33 -3.40 5.59
N ILE A 170 -0.39 -4.62 5.05
CA ILE A 170 0.02 -5.83 5.76
C ILE A 170 1.50 -5.79 6.15
N VAL A 171 2.40 -5.40 5.23
CA VAL A 171 3.85 -5.40 5.48
C VAL A 171 4.23 -4.53 6.68
N PRO A 172 3.87 -3.23 6.74
CA PRO A 172 4.18 -2.42 7.92
C PRO A 172 3.38 -2.85 9.16
N LEU A 173 2.13 -3.31 9.03
CA LEU A 173 1.39 -3.82 10.17
C LEU A 173 2.06 -5.06 10.77
N ALA A 174 2.65 -5.95 9.97
CA ALA A 174 3.33 -7.14 10.45
C ALA A 174 4.58 -6.83 11.29
N ALA A 175 5.22 -5.68 11.05
CA ALA A 175 6.33 -5.21 11.87
C ALA A 175 5.89 -4.64 13.24
N TRP A 176 4.59 -4.45 13.48
CA TRP A 176 4.05 -3.85 14.70
C TRP A 176 3.02 -4.72 15.42
N ALA A 177 2.09 -5.33 14.70
CA ALA A 177 1.01 -6.13 15.24
C ALA A 177 1.45 -7.60 15.40
N ASN A 178 1.39 -8.10 16.64
CA ASN A 178 1.77 -9.47 16.98
C ASN A 178 0.62 -10.27 17.62
N THR A 179 -0.63 -9.91 17.34
CA THR A 179 -1.79 -10.63 17.88
C THR A 179 -2.07 -11.89 17.06
N ARG A 180 -2.60 -12.94 17.71
CA ARG A 180 -2.98 -14.20 17.03
C ARG A 180 -3.99 -13.94 15.90
N GLY A 181 -4.97 -13.07 16.13
CA GLY A 181 -5.96 -12.69 15.13
C GLY A 181 -5.33 -12.05 13.89
N PHE A 182 -4.42 -11.09 14.06
CA PHE A 182 -3.72 -10.47 12.94
C PHE A 182 -2.90 -11.50 12.15
N ARG A 183 -2.13 -12.36 12.83
CA ARG A 183 -1.35 -13.42 12.16
C ARG A 183 -2.24 -14.37 11.36
N LEU A 184 -3.35 -14.84 11.92
CA LEU A 184 -4.28 -15.72 11.23
C LEU A 184 -4.92 -15.04 10.01
N ALA A 185 -5.29 -13.76 10.12
CA ALA A 185 -5.83 -12.99 9.01
C ALA A 185 -4.81 -12.81 7.88
N VAL A 186 -3.56 -12.48 8.21
CA VAL A 186 -2.48 -12.36 7.21
C VAL A 186 -2.18 -13.70 6.56
N ILE A 187 -2.10 -14.79 7.31
CA ILE A 187 -1.91 -16.14 6.77
C ILE A 187 -3.06 -16.48 5.81
N GLY A 188 -4.31 -16.31 6.24
CA GLY A 188 -5.47 -16.59 5.40
C GLY A 188 -5.48 -15.74 4.12
N TYR A 189 -5.14 -14.46 4.23
CA TYR A 189 -5.03 -13.57 3.09
C TYR A 189 -3.91 -13.99 2.13
N SER A 190 -2.71 -14.28 2.64
CA SER A 190 -1.58 -14.74 1.83
C SER A 190 -1.90 -16.04 1.10
N VAL A 191 -2.55 -16.99 1.77
CA VAL A 191 -3.01 -18.24 1.14
C VAL A 191 -3.99 -17.92 0.01
N ALA A 192 -5.07 -17.18 0.28
CA ALA A 192 -6.04 -16.81 -0.74
C ALA A 192 -5.39 -16.06 -1.93
N PHE A 193 -4.55 -15.07 -1.63
CA PHE A 193 -3.84 -14.27 -2.62
C PHE A 193 -2.96 -15.14 -3.54
N SER A 194 -2.24 -16.13 -2.99
CA SER A 194 -1.42 -17.05 -3.79
C SER A 194 -2.22 -17.95 -4.74
N PHE A 195 -3.50 -18.23 -4.44
CA PHE A 195 -4.39 -18.97 -5.34
C PHE A 195 -5.15 -18.06 -6.31
N PHE A 196 -5.54 -16.85 -5.90
CA PHE A 196 -6.33 -15.97 -6.76
C PHE A 196 -5.50 -15.10 -7.71
N VAL A 197 -4.22 -14.84 -7.39
CA VAL A 197 -3.34 -14.00 -8.20
C VAL A 197 -2.21 -14.83 -8.79
N LEU A 198 -2.42 -15.26 -10.03
CA LEU A 198 -1.42 -16.03 -10.79
C LEU A 198 -0.30 -15.10 -11.30
N PRO A 199 0.94 -15.61 -11.50
CA PRO A 199 2.12 -14.82 -11.92
C PRO A 199 2.02 -14.11 -13.29
N ARG A 200 0.88 -14.17 -14.00
CA ARG A 200 0.59 -13.38 -15.20
C ARG A 200 -0.85 -12.89 -15.21
N GLY A 201 -1.03 -11.63 -15.62
CA GLY A 201 -2.27 -10.89 -15.50
C GLY A 201 -3.43 -11.24 -16.43
N LEU A 202 -3.31 -12.17 -17.39
CA LEU A 202 -4.40 -12.56 -18.32
C LEU A 202 -4.23 -13.99 -18.90
N SER A 203 -5.38 -14.71 -18.98
CA SER A 203 -5.73 -15.97 -19.69
C SER A 203 -4.65 -17.06 -19.87
N LEU A 204 -4.19 -17.68 -18.79
CA LEU A 204 -3.60 -19.02 -18.89
C LEU A 204 -4.71 -20.05 -19.20
N PRO A 205 -4.48 -21.01 -20.11
CA PRO A 205 -5.39 -22.12 -20.30
C PRO A 205 -5.65 -22.83 -18.96
N PRO A 206 -6.89 -23.26 -18.66
CA PRO A 206 -7.22 -23.93 -17.39
C PRO A 206 -6.29 -25.10 -17.06
N ALA A 207 -5.84 -25.84 -18.08
CA ALA A 207 -4.89 -26.94 -17.93
C ALA A 207 -3.51 -26.48 -17.37
N THR A 208 -3.00 -25.34 -17.83
CA THR A 208 -1.73 -24.78 -17.34
C THR A 208 -1.83 -24.36 -15.87
N VAL A 209 -2.96 -23.78 -15.49
CA VAL A 209 -3.25 -23.42 -14.09
C VAL A 209 -3.34 -24.69 -13.23
N GLY A 210 -4.05 -25.71 -13.71
CA GLY A 210 -4.12 -27.02 -13.05
C GLY A 210 -2.74 -27.64 -12.84
N TYR A 211 -1.89 -27.64 -13.87
CA TYR A 211 -0.51 -28.12 -13.78
C TYR A 211 0.30 -27.38 -12.72
N MET A 212 0.19 -26.04 -12.66
CA MET A 212 0.88 -25.24 -11.65
C MET A 212 0.43 -25.62 -10.22
N TYR A 213 -0.87 -25.82 -9.99
CA TYR A 213 -1.35 -26.23 -8.67
C TYR A 213 -0.91 -27.64 -8.29
N VAL A 214 -0.94 -28.60 -9.23
CA VAL A 214 -0.46 -29.96 -8.98
C VAL A 214 1.03 -29.96 -8.67
N MET A 215 1.84 -29.20 -9.41
CA MET A 215 3.27 -29.04 -9.13
C MET A 215 3.52 -28.39 -7.77
N ALA A 216 2.80 -27.32 -7.43
CA ALA A 216 2.93 -26.67 -6.12
C ALA A 216 2.56 -27.61 -4.97
N ALA A 217 1.46 -28.37 -5.11
CA ALA A 217 1.05 -29.37 -4.14
C ALA A 217 2.07 -30.51 -4.00
N GLY A 218 2.64 -30.98 -5.12
CA GLY A 218 3.70 -31.99 -5.15
C GLY A 218 4.97 -31.52 -4.45
N ILE A 219 5.46 -30.32 -4.77
CA ILE A 219 6.62 -29.72 -4.09
C ILE A 219 6.34 -29.55 -2.59
N PHE A 220 5.16 -29.06 -2.22
CA PHE A 220 4.78 -28.89 -0.82
C PHE A 220 4.74 -30.24 -0.07
N ALA A 221 4.17 -31.28 -0.67
CA ALA A 221 4.16 -32.62 -0.10
C ALA A 221 5.58 -33.18 0.06
N LEU A 222 6.46 -32.99 -0.93
CA LEU A 222 7.86 -33.39 -0.85
C LEU A 222 8.60 -32.65 0.27
N LEU A 223 8.38 -31.34 0.43
CA LEU A 223 8.95 -30.56 1.52
C LEU A 223 8.44 -31.01 2.88
N LEU A 224 7.15 -31.34 3.01
CA LEU A 224 6.60 -31.89 4.26
C LEU A 224 7.18 -33.26 4.60
N LEU A 225 7.34 -34.13 3.60
CA LEU A 225 7.92 -35.46 3.78
C LEU A 225 9.42 -35.38 4.11
N GLY A 226 10.16 -34.50 3.43
CA GLY A 226 11.57 -34.22 3.70
C GLY A 226 11.79 -33.59 5.07
N GLY A 227 11.00 -32.58 5.42
CA GLY A 227 11.03 -31.94 6.73
C GLY A 227 10.67 -32.90 7.87
N ARG A 228 9.63 -33.73 7.70
CA ARG A 228 9.29 -34.79 8.67
C ARG A 228 10.41 -35.81 8.87
N ARG A 229 11.23 -36.07 7.86
CA ARG A 229 12.40 -36.95 7.99
C ARG A 229 13.56 -36.25 8.70
N ALA A 230 13.79 -34.97 8.42
CA ALA A 230 14.85 -34.16 9.03
C ALA A 230 14.60 -33.83 10.51
N PHE A 231 13.34 -33.69 10.95
CA PHE A 231 12.99 -33.41 12.35
C PHE A 231 12.67 -34.69 13.17
N ARG A 232 12.84 -35.88 12.59
CA ARG A 232 12.69 -37.17 13.29
C ARG A 232 14.02 -37.82 13.66
N THR A 233 15.14 -37.16 13.35
CA THR A 233 16.49 -37.66 13.63
C THR A 233 17.09 -37.15 14.94
N ASP A 234 16.27 -36.55 15.81
CA ASP A 234 16.56 -36.30 17.23
C ASP A 234 15.63 -37.15 18.10
#